data_AF-A0A960KA30-F1
#
_entry.id   AF-A0A960KA30-F1
#
_cell.length_a   1.000
_cell.length_b   1.000
_cell.length_c   1.000
_cell.angle_alpha   90.00
_cell.angle_beta   90.00
_cell.angle_gamma   90.00
#
_symmetry.space_group_name_H-M   'P 1'
#
loop_
_entity.id
_entity.type
_entity.pdbx_description
1 polymer ?
#
loop_
_entity_poly.entity_id
_entity_poly.type
_entity_poly.pdbx_seq_one_letter_code
_entity_poly.pdbx_strand_id
1 'polypeptide(L)'
;MKPTDALARALLSGLFLSAGAKTVRSPSGLAPKAEAVTAPIERLARQVLPAKLAEPVTADNFVRLNGAAQVAAGVALATGAAPRLGAGVLAASLVPTTFAGHAFWKETDPKARAAQRLQVLKNAAIAGGLLTVALGEDRS
;
A
#
# COMPACT_ATOMS: atom_id res chain seq x y z
N MET A 1 -4.73 0.37 -27.38
CA MET A 1 -4.56 -0.44 -26.15
C MET A 1 -5.12 -1.83 -26.36
N LYS A 2 -4.41 -2.89 -25.93
CA LYS A 2 -4.98 -4.24 -25.98
C LYS A 2 -6.06 -4.37 -24.90
N PRO A 3 -7.22 -4.99 -25.18
CA PRO A 3 -8.29 -5.19 -24.19
C PRO A 3 -7.79 -5.87 -22.90
N THR A 4 -6.79 -6.74 -23.03
CA THR A 4 -6.12 -7.43 -21.93
C THR A 4 -5.45 -6.48 -20.93
N ASP A 5 -4.87 -5.39 -21.41
CA ASP A 5 -4.12 -4.45 -20.56
C ASP A 5 -5.09 -3.56 -19.77
N ALA A 6 -6.23 -3.21 -20.37
CA ALA A 6 -7.31 -2.52 -19.68
C ALA A 6 -7.92 -3.40 -18.58
N LEU A 7 -8.19 -4.67 -18.88
CA LEU A 7 -8.71 -5.62 -17.90
C LEU A 7 -7.72 -5.85 -16.75
N ALA A 8 -6.43 -6.06 -17.04
CA ALA A 8 -5.42 -6.27 -16.02
C ALA A 8 -5.31 -5.06 -15.08
N ARG A 9 -5.29 -3.84 -15.61
CA ARG A 9 -5.26 -2.61 -14.80
C ARG A 9 -6.55 -2.43 -13.99
N ALA A 10 -7.71 -2.74 -14.55
CA ALA A 10 -8.97 -2.69 -13.82
C ALA A 10 -8.97 -3.68 -12.63
N LEU A 11 -8.54 -4.92 -12.85
CA LEU A 11 -8.46 -5.94 -11.80
C LEU A 11 -7.43 -5.59 -10.72
N LEU A 12 -6.24 -5.13 -11.11
CA LEU A 12 -5.20 -4.68 -10.16
C LEU A 12 -5.70 -3.47 -9.35
N SER A 13 -6.32 -2.48 -10.00
CA SER A 13 -6.82 -1.28 -9.32
C SER A 13 -8.00 -1.54 -8.40
N GLY A 14 -8.90 -2.46 -8.73
CA GLY A 14 -10.13 -2.71 -7.99
C GLY A 14 -9.90 -3.06 -6.51
N LEU A 15 -8.83 -3.82 -6.22
CA LEU A 15 -8.43 -4.13 -4.85
C LEU A 15 -8.12 -2.86 -4.05
N PHE A 16 -7.29 -1.96 -4.60
CA PHE A 16 -6.83 -0.75 -3.91
C PHE A 16 -7.90 0.33 -3.85
N LEU A 17 -8.78 0.41 -4.86
CA LEU A 17 -9.94 1.30 -4.82
C LEU A 17 -10.88 0.90 -3.69
N SER A 18 -11.17 -0.40 -3.55
CA SER A 18 -12.02 -0.93 -2.48
C SER A 18 -11.38 -0.75 -1.09
N ALA A 19 -10.13 -1.19 -0.95
CA ALA A 19 -9.39 -1.08 0.31
C ALA A 19 -9.17 0.37 0.71
N GLY A 20 -8.68 1.21 -0.20
CA GLY A 20 -8.41 2.63 0.03
C GLY A 20 -9.66 3.42 0.38
N ALA A 21 -10.78 3.20 -0.32
CA ALA A 21 -12.05 3.86 0.00
C ALA A 21 -12.55 3.50 1.41
N LYS A 22 -12.40 2.24 1.82
CA LYS A 22 -12.72 1.81 3.19
C LYS A 22 -11.78 2.46 4.21
N THR A 23 -10.48 2.49 3.93
CA THR A 23 -9.47 3.09 4.81
C THR A 23 -9.68 4.59 5.01
N VAL A 24 -10.04 5.34 3.96
CA VAL A 24 -10.35 6.78 4.06
C VAL A 24 -11.61 7.02 4.90
N ARG A 25 -12.65 6.18 4.74
CA ARG A 25 -13.91 6.30 5.47
C ARG A 25 -13.85 5.81 6.92
N SER A 26 -12.97 4.86 7.23
CA SER A 26 -12.89 4.22 8.55
C SER A 26 -11.44 3.95 8.97
N PRO A 27 -10.66 4.98 9.29
CA PRO A 27 -9.23 4.85 9.62
C PRO A 27 -8.97 4.28 11.03
N SER A 28 -9.90 4.45 11.99
CA SER A 28 -9.67 4.18 13.42
C SER A 28 -9.31 2.73 13.75
N GLY A 29 -9.80 1.76 12.97
CA GLY A 29 -9.46 0.34 13.16
C GLY A 29 -8.06 -0.06 12.67
N LEU A 30 -7.36 0.82 11.95
CA LEU A 30 -6.03 0.56 11.36
C LEU A 30 -4.91 1.31 12.08
N ALA A 31 -5.24 2.31 12.89
CA ALA A 31 -4.26 3.12 13.62
C ALA A 31 -3.28 2.29 14.47
N PRO A 32 -3.71 1.27 15.24
CA PRO A 32 -2.76 0.46 16.03
C PRO A 32 -1.76 -0.32 15.17
N LYS A 33 -2.14 -0.69 13.94
CA LYS A 33 -1.23 -1.34 12.99
C LYS A 33 -0.30 -0.32 12.35
N ALA A 34 -0.80 0.89 12.08
CA ALA A 34 -0.01 1.97 11.49
C ALA A 34 1.08 2.48 12.44
N GLU A 35 0.87 2.46 13.75
CA GLU A 35 1.90 2.80 14.74
C GLU A 35 3.19 1.98 14.56
N ALA A 36 3.08 0.70 14.21
CA ALA A 36 4.24 -0.15 13.94
C ALA A 36 5.08 0.32 12.74
N VAL A 37 4.50 1.12 11.84
CA VAL A 37 5.16 1.73 10.67
C VAL A 37 5.60 3.15 10.95
N THR A 38 4.75 3.96 11.59
CA THR A 38 5.04 5.37 11.84
C THR A 38 6.08 5.55 12.94
N ALA A 39 6.11 4.71 13.98
CA ALA A 39 7.03 4.90 15.10
C ALA A 39 8.53 4.88 14.70
N PRO A 40 9.02 3.96 13.84
CA PRO A 40 10.39 4.04 13.31
C PRO A 40 10.65 5.30 12.47
N ILE A 41 9.68 5.71 11.65
CA ILE A 41 9.78 6.89 10.78
C ILE A 41 9.86 8.16 11.63
N GLU A 42 8.98 8.28 12.63
CA GLU A 42 8.99 9.39 13.58
C GLU A 42 10.30 9.43 14.39
N ARG A 43 10.82 8.28 14.80
CA ARG A 43 12.10 8.20 15.51
C ARG A 43 13.23 8.74 14.64
N LEU A 44 13.26 8.35 13.37
CA LEU A 44 14.27 8.84 12.41
C LEU A 44 14.07 10.33 12.13
N ALA A 45 12.84 10.78 11.91
CA ALA A 45 12.49 12.18 11.69
C ALA A 45 12.96 13.06 12.86
N ARG A 46 12.71 12.66 14.10
CA ARG A 46 13.19 13.38 15.30
C ARG A 46 14.72 13.42 15.43
N GLN A 47 15.43 12.45 14.85
CA GLN A 47 16.90 12.41 14.89
C GLN A 47 17.56 13.26 13.79
N VAL A 48 16.92 13.37 12.62
CA VAL A 48 17.52 13.97 11.43
C VAL A 48 16.97 15.37 11.13
N LEU A 49 15.71 15.65 11.48
CA LEU A 49 15.05 16.92 11.17
C LEU A 49 15.12 17.91 12.34
N PRO A 50 15.25 19.21 12.06
CA PRO A 50 15.06 20.26 13.06
C PRO A 50 13.67 20.15 13.72
N ALA A 51 13.55 20.43 15.02
CA ALA A 51 12.31 20.26 15.78
C ALA A 51 11.06 20.96 15.16
N LYS A 52 11.27 22.04 14.39
CA LYS A 52 10.20 22.76 13.67
C LYS A 52 9.64 22.01 12.44
N LEU A 53 10.36 21.02 11.94
CA LEU A 53 9.98 20.18 10.80
C LEU A 53 9.63 18.75 11.22
N ALA A 54 9.89 18.39 12.49
CA ALA A 54 9.58 17.09 13.08
C ALA A 54 8.15 17.03 13.63
N GLU A 55 7.18 17.61 12.92
CA GLU A 55 5.76 17.44 13.24
C GLU A 55 5.41 15.95 13.22
N PRO A 56 4.72 15.43 14.26
CA PRO A 56 4.44 14.00 14.36
C PRO A 56 3.49 13.56 13.24
N VAL A 57 3.94 12.61 12.43
CA VAL A 57 3.08 11.89 11.48
C VAL A 57 2.19 10.95 12.29
N THR A 58 1.04 11.44 12.73
CA THR A 58 0.11 10.63 13.53
C THR A 58 -0.33 9.40 12.74
N ALA A 59 -0.55 8.28 13.44
CA ALA A 59 -0.99 7.03 12.84
C ALA A 59 -2.28 7.22 12.01
N ASP A 60 -3.22 8.02 12.51
CA ASP A 60 -4.46 8.36 11.81
C ASP A 60 -4.23 9.13 10.50
N ASN A 61 -3.35 10.14 10.52
CA ASN A 61 -3.03 10.90 9.31
C ASN A 61 -2.30 10.03 8.30
N PHE A 62 -1.40 9.15 8.75
CA PHE A 62 -0.71 8.20 7.90
C PHE A 62 -1.68 7.22 7.21
N VAL A 63 -2.62 6.66 7.97
CA VAL A 63 -3.65 5.74 7.44
C VAL A 63 -4.51 6.44 6.39
N ARG A 64 -4.96 7.67 6.67
CA ARG A 64 -5.77 8.47 5.73
C ARG A 64 -4.98 8.81 4.47
N LEU A 65 -3.73 9.25 4.61
CA LEU A 65 -2.87 9.59 3.48
C LEU A 65 -2.59 8.37 2.60
N ASN A 66 -2.26 7.22 3.21
CA ASN A 66 -2.07 5.98 2.47
C ASN A 66 -3.35 5.54 1.74
N GLY A 67 -4.52 5.63 2.39
CA GLY A 67 -5.80 5.33 1.75
C GLY A 67 -6.10 6.26 0.56
N ALA A 68 -5.87 7.56 0.72
CA ALA A 68 -6.05 8.54 -0.35
C ALA A 68 -5.09 8.30 -1.53
N ALA A 69 -3.82 8.00 -1.24
CA ALA A 69 -2.83 7.63 -2.24
C ALA A 69 -3.24 6.37 -3.01
N GLN A 70 -3.75 5.34 -2.33
CA GLN A 70 -4.26 4.12 -2.96
C GLN A 70 -5.45 4.39 -3.88
N VAL A 71 -6.38 5.25 -3.47
CA VAL A 71 -7.52 5.63 -4.32
C VAL A 71 -7.04 6.40 -5.55
N ALA A 72 -6.22 7.44 -5.38
CA ALA A 72 -5.73 8.24 -6.48
C ALA A 72 -4.91 7.41 -7.48
N ALA A 73 -3.99 6.58 -6.98
CA ALA A 73 -3.18 5.69 -7.80
C ALA A 73 -4.01 4.59 -8.48
N GLY A 74 -5.02 4.05 -7.79
CA GLY A 74 -5.99 3.11 -8.35
C GLY A 74 -6.79 3.72 -9.50
N VAL A 75 -7.27 4.95 -9.36
CA VAL A 75 -7.98 5.67 -10.43
C VAL A 75 -7.05 5.95 -11.61
N ALA A 76 -5.83 6.41 -11.35
CA ALA A 76 -4.84 6.67 -12.39
C ALA A 76 -4.47 5.40 -13.17
N LEU A 77 -4.37 4.26 -12.47
CA LEU A 77 -4.12 2.95 -13.06
C LEU A 77 -5.32 2.47 -13.90
N ALA A 78 -6.53 2.54 -13.36
CA ALA A 78 -7.76 2.07 -13.99
C ALA A 78 -8.10 2.85 -15.27
N THR A 79 -8.01 4.18 -15.21
CA THR A 79 -8.31 5.07 -16.34
C THR A 79 -7.19 5.11 -17.37
N GLY A 80 -5.96 4.72 -16.97
CA GLY A 80 -4.79 4.84 -17.84
C GLY A 80 -4.23 6.24 -17.97
N ALA A 81 -4.63 7.18 -17.11
CA ALA A 81 -4.10 8.54 -17.11
C ALA A 81 -2.60 8.59 -16.76
N ALA A 82 -2.17 7.80 -15.77
CA ALA A 82 -0.77 7.67 -15.37
C ALA A 82 -0.49 6.26 -14.82
N PRO A 83 -0.63 5.20 -15.66
CA PRO A 83 -0.71 3.82 -15.18
C PRO A 83 0.59 3.34 -14.53
N ARG A 84 1.75 3.78 -15.02
CA ARG A 84 3.05 3.41 -14.45
C ARG A 84 3.26 3.98 -13.05
N LEU A 85 2.99 5.27 -12.90
CA LEU A 85 3.08 5.96 -11.61
C LEU A 85 2.06 5.40 -10.62
N GLY A 86 0.81 5.21 -11.06
CA GLY A 86 -0.22 4.58 -10.26
C GLY A 86 0.21 3.19 -9.79
N ALA A 87 0.67 2.33 -10.68
CA ALA A 87 1.16 1.00 -10.32
C ALA A 87 2.35 1.03 -9.35
N GLY A 88 3.32 1.94 -9.56
CA GLY A 88 4.47 2.13 -8.68
C GLY A 88 4.05 2.56 -7.26
N VAL A 89 3.14 3.51 -7.13
CA VAL A 89 2.59 3.95 -5.84
C VAL A 89 1.86 2.81 -5.13
N LEU A 90 1.02 2.06 -5.86
CA LEU A 90 0.30 0.91 -5.28
C LEU A 90 1.27 -0.18 -4.82
N ALA A 91 2.31 -0.49 -5.61
CA ALA A 91 3.32 -1.48 -5.24
C ALA A 91 4.11 -1.04 -4.01
N ALA A 92 4.52 0.23 -3.95
CA ALA A 92 5.22 0.79 -2.79
C ALA A 92 4.34 0.75 -1.53
N SER A 93 3.04 1.04 -1.66
CA SER A 93 2.10 1.02 -0.53
C SER A 93 1.94 -0.36 0.10
N LEU A 94 2.13 -1.44 -0.66
CA LEU A 94 2.02 -2.81 -0.16
C LEU A 94 3.11 -3.18 0.86
N VAL A 95 4.29 -2.56 0.79
CA VAL A 95 5.41 -2.87 1.67
C VAL A 95 5.07 -2.56 3.15
N PRO A 96 4.72 -1.31 3.53
CA PRO A 96 4.35 -1.00 4.90
C PRO A 96 3.07 -1.70 5.34
N THR A 97 2.06 -1.85 4.46
CA THR A 97 0.80 -2.52 4.84
C THR A 97 0.99 -4.01 5.11
N THR A 98 1.90 -4.67 4.39
CA THR A 98 2.23 -6.09 4.62
C THR A 98 3.01 -6.26 5.90
N PHE A 99 4.00 -5.38 6.14
CA PHE A 99 4.83 -5.45 7.35
C PHE A 99 4.02 -5.24 8.63
N ALA A 100 3.09 -4.28 8.61
CA ALA A 100 2.20 -3.99 9.74
C ALA A 100 1.03 -4.98 9.87
N GLY A 101 0.44 -5.36 8.73
CA GLY A 101 -0.79 -6.15 8.70
C GLY A 101 -0.59 -7.64 8.91
N HIS A 102 0.58 -8.16 8.49
CA HIS A 102 0.83 -9.58 8.30
C HIS A 102 2.20 -10.04 8.82
N ALA A 103 2.54 -9.62 10.04
CA ALA A 103 3.81 -9.96 10.70
C ALA A 103 3.87 -11.44 11.16
N PHE A 104 3.87 -12.39 10.22
CA PHE A 104 3.89 -13.83 10.51
C PHE A 104 5.09 -14.26 11.36
N TRP A 105 6.18 -13.48 11.35
CA TRP A 105 7.37 -13.70 12.17
C TRP A 105 7.14 -13.49 13.67
N LYS A 106 6.07 -12.77 14.05
CA LYS A 106 5.66 -12.58 15.45
C LYS A 106 4.61 -13.58 15.94
N GLU A 107 4.02 -14.36 15.02
CA GLU A 107 2.94 -15.28 15.32
C GLU A 107 3.46 -16.61 15.87
N THR A 108 2.90 -17.11 16.97
CA THR A 108 3.34 -18.35 17.63
C THR A 108 2.47 -19.55 17.26
N ASP A 109 1.19 -19.34 16.97
CA ASP A 109 0.31 -20.42 16.53
C ASP A 109 0.66 -20.85 15.08
N PRO A 110 0.92 -22.15 14.83
CA PRO A 110 1.31 -22.61 13.50
C PRO A 110 0.28 -22.35 12.40
N LYS A 111 -1.03 -22.45 12.71
CA LYS A 111 -2.10 -22.24 11.72
C LYS A 111 -2.24 -20.76 11.38
N ALA A 112 -2.24 -19.88 12.39
CA ALA A 112 -2.26 -18.43 12.22
C ALA A 112 -1.03 -17.95 11.45
N ARG A 113 0.17 -18.47 11.77
CA ARG A 113 1.41 -18.15 11.05
C ARG A 113 1.31 -18.51 9.57
N ALA A 114 0.78 -19.69 9.25
CA ALA A 114 0.59 -20.12 7.85
C ALA A 114 -0.41 -19.19 7.12
N ALA A 115 -1.52 -18.82 7.76
CA ALA A 115 -2.48 -17.88 7.19
C ALA A 115 -1.87 -16.49 6.93
N GLN A 116 -1.06 -15.97 7.85
CA GLN A 116 -0.37 -14.69 7.69
C GLN A 116 0.67 -14.75 6.55
N ARG A 117 1.45 -15.83 6.45
CA ARG A 117 2.38 -16.06 5.33
C ARG A 117 1.68 -16.05 3.98
N LEU A 118 0.51 -16.67 3.89
CA LEU A 118 -0.30 -16.66 2.67
C LEU A 118 -0.70 -15.24 2.26
N GLN A 119 -1.05 -14.37 3.21
CA GLN A 119 -1.35 -12.97 2.92
C GLN A 119 -0.13 -12.19 2.41
N VAL A 120 1.04 -12.42 3.01
CA VAL A 120 2.30 -11.84 2.51
C VAL A 120 2.57 -12.28 1.06
N LEU A 121 2.38 -13.57 0.75
CA LEU A 121 2.55 -14.08 -0.60
C LEU A 121 1.55 -13.51 -1.59
N LYS A 122 0.28 -13.32 -1.20
CA LYS A 122 -0.73 -12.65 -2.02
C LYS A 122 -0.30 -11.21 -2.35
N ASN A 123 0.14 -10.46 -1.34
CA ASN A 123 0.61 -9.09 -1.55
C ASN A 123 1.86 -9.07 -2.44
N ALA A 124 2.78 -10.02 -2.30
CA ALA A 124 3.94 -10.14 -3.17
C ALA A 124 3.54 -10.44 -4.63
N ALA A 125 2.57 -11.32 -4.86
CA ALA A 125 2.06 -11.61 -6.19
C ALA A 125 1.39 -10.38 -6.84
N ILE A 126 0.60 -9.62 -6.06
CA ILE A 126 -0.02 -8.37 -6.51
C ILE A 126 1.06 -7.33 -6.82
N ALA A 127 2.07 -7.18 -5.96
CA ALA A 127 3.20 -6.28 -6.19
C ALA A 127 3.94 -6.64 -7.48
N GLY A 128 4.16 -7.93 -7.75
CA GLY A 128 4.73 -8.41 -9.00
C GLY A 128 3.91 -7.96 -10.21
N GLY A 129 2.59 -8.15 -10.19
CA GLY A 129 1.69 -7.67 -11.25
C GLY A 129 1.66 -6.15 -11.42
N LEU A 130 1.85 -5.38 -10.35
CA LEU A 130 1.97 -3.92 -10.43
C LEU A 130 3.33 -3.50 -10.99
N LEU A 131 4.42 -4.17 -10.62
CA LEU A 131 5.75 -3.87 -11.11
C LEU A 131 5.90 -4.10 -12.61
N THR A 132 5.21 -5.10 -13.18
CA THR A 132 5.19 -5.27 -14.64
C THR A 132 4.55 -4.09 -15.35
N VAL A 133 3.55 -3.44 -14.75
CA VAL A 133 2.93 -2.21 -15.28
C VAL A 133 3.80 -0.98 -15.02
N ALA A 134 4.43 -0.88 -13.85
CA ALA A 134 5.26 0.26 -13.47
C ALA A 134 6.55 0.34 -14.30
N LEU A 135 7.17 -0.82 -14.57
CA LEU A 135 8.47 -0.94 -15.22
C LEU A 135 8.38 -1.35 -16.69
N GLY A 136 7.30 -2.02 -17.12
CA GLY A 136 7.14 -2.44 -18.51
C GLY A 136 7.10 -1.26 -19.47
N GLU A 137 7.72 -1.37 -20.64
CA GLU A 137 7.82 -0.28 -21.63
C GLU A 137 6.44 0.18 -22.11
N ASP A 138 6.29 1.48 -22.39
CA ASP A 138 5.09 2.03 -23.03
C ASP A 138 4.94 1.39 -24.40
N ARG A 139 4.08 0.37 -24.49
CA ARG A 139 3.67 -0.19 -25.77
C ARG A 139 2.65 0.78 -26.38
N SER A 140 3.18 1.82 -27.03
CA SER A 140 2.45 2.71 -27.94
C SER A 140 1.79 1.92 -29.07
#